data_AF-A0A269ZAF0-F1
#
_entry.id   AF-A0A269ZAF0-F1
#
_cell.length_a   1.000
_cell.length_b   1.000
_cell.length_c   1.000
_cell.angle_alpha   90.00
_cell.angle_beta   90.00
_cell.angle_gamma   90.00
#
_symmetry.space_group_name_H-M   'P 1'
#
loop_
_entity.id
_entity.type
_entity.pdbx_description
1 polymer ?
#
loop_
_entity_poly.entity_id
_entity_poly.type
_entity_poly.pdbx_seq_one_letter_code
_entity_poly.pdbx_strand_id
1 'polypeptide(L)'
;MTILSLITETTTAALPVVLPANIDINPNDSGLPGIAQLRTIVGAVMTIGLILSVLALIVSAIVWGFGANSSNPNLAGRGKIGVLVSCGAAVICGASVTLINFFWDVGQQV
;
A
#
# COMPACT_ATOMS: atom_id res chain seq x y z
N MET A 1 38.62 55.84 12.17
CA MET A 1 37.71 55.27 11.15
C MET A 1 38.52 54.32 10.28
N THR A 2 38.76 53.12 10.79
CA THR A 2 39.62 52.12 10.15
C THR A 2 38.79 51.31 9.16
N ILE A 3 39.21 51.37 7.90
CA ILE A 3 38.62 50.66 6.74
C ILE A 3 38.63 49.12 6.93
N LEU A 4 39.34 48.62 7.94
CA LEU A 4 39.42 47.21 8.34
C LEU A 4 38.14 46.62 8.95
N SER A 5 37.18 47.43 9.43
CA SER A 5 35.93 46.88 9.98
C SER A 5 34.91 46.49 8.89
N LEU A 6 35.01 47.04 7.68
CA LEU A 6 33.98 46.86 6.63
C LEU A 6 34.10 45.53 5.87
N ILE A 7 35.29 44.91 5.88
CA ILE A 7 35.60 43.65 5.18
C ILE A 7 35.34 42.40 6.02
N THR A 8 35.08 42.54 7.33
CA THR A 8 34.74 41.38 8.19
C THR A 8 33.24 41.10 8.21
N GLU A 9 32.39 42.08 7.87
CA GLU A 9 30.93 41.95 7.90
C GLU A 9 30.31 41.51 6.56
N THR A 10 31.10 41.36 5.49
CA THR A 10 30.59 41.09 4.12
C THR A 10 30.81 39.67 3.60
N THR A 11 31.37 38.75 4.39
CA THR A 11 31.62 37.35 3.97
C THR A 11 30.78 36.29 4.69
N THR A 12 29.69 36.70 5.34
CA THR A 12 28.56 35.79 5.61
C THR A 12 27.41 36.17 4.68
N ALA A 13 27.67 36.11 3.37
CA ALA A 13 26.61 35.86 2.41
C ALA A 13 26.00 34.52 2.84
N ALA A 14 24.89 34.61 3.59
CA ALA A 14 24.03 33.49 3.87
C ALA A 14 23.59 32.94 2.52
N LEU A 15 24.36 31.96 2.02
CA LEU A 15 23.85 30.97 1.12
C LEU A 15 22.53 30.55 1.75
N PRO A 16 21.39 30.64 1.05
CA PRO A 16 20.24 29.90 1.51
C PRO A 16 20.68 28.44 1.37
N VAL A 17 21.29 27.89 2.42
CA VAL A 17 21.24 26.47 2.65
C VAL A 17 19.74 26.26 2.78
N VAL A 18 19.15 25.78 1.69
CA VAL A 18 17.86 25.11 1.75
C VAL A 18 18.18 23.90 2.61
N LEU A 19 18.14 24.11 3.94
CA LEU A 19 17.95 23.04 4.88
C LEU A 19 16.81 22.24 4.26
N PRO A 20 16.97 20.92 4.02
CA PRO A 20 15.82 20.11 3.70
C PRO A 20 14.80 20.48 4.76
N ALA A 21 13.67 21.04 4.31
CA ALA A 21 12.65 21.52 5.22
C ALA A 21 12.42 20.36 6.19
N ASN A 22 12.72 20.58 7.47
CA ASN A 22 12.42 19.62 8.51
C ASN A 22 10.88 19.60 8.53
N ILE A 23 10.33 18.74 7.68
CA ILE A 23 8.91 18.51 7.51
C ILE A 23 8.60 17.46 8.57
N ASP A 24 8.57 17.91 9.83
CA ASP A 24 8.06 17.13 10.96
C ASP A 24 6.54 17.05 10.80
N ILE A 25 6.08 16.15 9.94
CA ILE A 25 4.67 15.76 9.88
C ILE A 25 4.52 14.63 10.87
N ASN A 26 4.19 15.01 12.10
CA ASN A 26 3.87 14.05 13.14
C ASN A 26 2.57 13.31 12.77
N PRO A 27 2.58 11.98 12.64
CA PRO A 27 1.38 11.21 12.33
C PRO A 27 0.29 11.48 13.37
N ASN A 28 -0.87 11.97 12.92
CA ASN A 28 -1.96 12.29 13.83
C ASN A 28 -3.29 11.66 13.37
N ASP A 29 -3.87 10.86 14.25
CA ASP A 29 -5.20 10.27 14.07
C ASP A 29 -6.35 11.22 14.46
N SER A 30 -6.04 12.40 15.02
CA SER A 30 -7.03 13.33 15.59
C SER A 30 -7.30 14.60 14.76
N GLY A 31 -6.60 14.80 13.64
CA GLY A 31 -6.68 16.03 12.83
C GLY A 31 -7.93 16.16 11.97
N LEU A 32 -8.64 15.04 11.74
CA LEU A 32 -9.87 14.98 10.92
C LEU A 32 -10.94 14.19 11.69
N PRO A 33 -12.03 14.85 12.14
CA PRO A 33 -13.18 14.17 12.73
C PRO A 33 -13.71 13.08 11.78
N GLY A 34 -13.49 11.81 12.11
CA GLY A 34 -13.96 10.65 11.33
C GLY A 34 -12.89 9.64 10.85
N ILE A 35 -11.60 9.86 11.11
CA ILE A 35 -10.52 8.93 10.68
C ILE A 35 -10.71 7.50 11.23
N ALA A 36 -11.23 7.36 12.45
CA ALA A 36 -11.46 6.06 13.08
C ALA A 36 -12.52 5.24 12.33
N GLN A 37 -13.59 5.89 11.86
CA GLN A 37 -14.63 5.26 11.04
C GLN A 37 -14.06 4.87 9.67
N LEU A 38 -13.24 5.71 9.04
CA LEU A 38 -12.60 5.38 7.77
C LEU A 38 -11.69 4.14 7.89
N ARG A 39 -10.86 4.06 8.94
CA ARG A 39 -10.03 2.86 9.20
C ARG A 39 -10.89 1.61 9.44
N THR A 40 -12.01 1.75 10.13
CA THR A 40 -12.94 0.64 10.38
C THR A 40 -13.59 0.13 9.09
N ILE A 41 -14.03 1.04 8.22
CA ILE A 41 -14.60 0.68 6.90
C ILE A 41 -13.54 -0.04 6.06
N VAL A 42 -12.31 0.47 5.99
CA VAL A 42 -11.22 -0.18 5.25
C VAL A 42 -10.91 -1.57 5.83
N GLY A 43 -10.89 -1.71 7.15
CA GLY A 43 -10.74 -3.00 7.83
C GLY A 43 -11.83 -3.99 7.44
N ALA A 44 -13.10 -3.55 7.37
CA ALA A 44 -14.21 -4.40 6.94
C ALA A 44 -14.07 -4.84 5.47
N VAL A 45 -13.60 -3.96 4.59
CA VAL A 45 -13.39 -4.29 3.16
C VAL A 45 -12.34 -5.38 2.98
N MET A 46 -11.32 -5.46 3.84
CA MET A 46 -10.32 -6.53 3.78
C MET A 46 -10.96 -7.92 3.95
N THR A 47 -11.84 -8.07 4.94
CA THR A 47 -12.56 -9.33 5.20
C THR A 47 -13.49 -9.68 4.03
N ILE A 48 -14.19 -8.69 3.49
CA ILE A 48 -15.06 -8.88 2.32
C ILE A 48 -14.23 -9.31 1.10
N GLY A 49 -13.05 -8.73 0.88
CA GLY A 49 -12.15 -9.10 -0.21
C GLY A 49 -11.70 -10.57 -0.13
N LEU A 50 -11.37 -11.06 1.06
CA LEU A 50 -11.03 -12.47 1.26
C LEU A 50 -12.22 -13.40 1.01
N ILE A 51 -13.41 -13.04 1.51
CA ILE A 51 -14.63 -13.82 1.30
C ILE A 51 -14.94 -13.92 -0.20
N LEU A 52 -14.88 -12.81 -0.94
CA LEU A 52 -15.09 -12.79 -2.38
C LEU A 52 -14.05 -13.64 -3.14
N SER A 53 -12.79 -13.61 -2.70
CA SER A 53 -11.75 -14.46 -3.29
C SER A 53 -12.06 -15.95 -3.15
N VAL A 54 -12.55 -16.38 -1.98
CA VAL A 54 -12.95 -17.77 -1.74
C VAL A 54 -14.16 -18.17 -2.59
N LEU A 55 -15.16 -17.29 -2.72
CA LEU A 55 -16.30 -17.55 -3.59
C LEU A 55 -15.86 -17.72 -5.05
N ALA A 56 -14.93 -16.88 -5.53
CA ALA A 56 -14.35 -17.01 -6.86
C ALA A 56 -13.54 -18.31 -7.04
N LEU A 57 -12.82 -18.76 -6.00
CA LEU A 57 -12.10 -20.04 -6.00
C LEU A 57 -13.06 -21.21 -6.21
N ILE A 58 -14.16 -21.23 -5.47
CA ILE A 58 -15.17 -22.29 -5.51
C ILE A 58 -15.78 -22.37 -6.91
N VAL A 59 -16.22 -21.25 -7.48
CA VAL A 59 -16.79 -21.22 -8.84
C VAL A 59 -15.78 -21.73 -9.87
N SER A 60 -14.52 -21.29 -9.78
CA SER A 60 -13.46 -21.73 -10.68
C SER A 60 -13.15 -23.22 -10.56
N ALA A 61 -13.14 -23.77 -9.34
CA ALA A 61 -12.92 -25.19 -9.08
C ALA A 61 -14.05 -26.06 -9.63
N ILE A 62 -15.31 -25.61 -9.53
CA ILE A 62 -16.47 -26.29 -10.11
C ILE A 62 -16.36 -26.36 -11.64
N VAL A 63 -16.06 -25.22 -12.29
CA VAL A 63 -15.88 -25.16 -13.75
C VAL A 63 -14.71 -26.04 -14.19
N TRP A 64 -13.62 -26.09 -13.41
CA TRP A 64 -12.50 -26.99 -13.69
C TRP A 64 -12.90 -28.47 -13.59
N GLY A 65 -13.62 -28.86 -12.54
CA GLY A 65 -14.09 -30.23 -12.32
C GLY A 65 -15.01 -30.73 -13.43
N PHE A 66 -16.00 -29.93 -13.85
CA PHE A 66 -16.88 -30.29 -14.97
C PHE A 66 -16.14 -30.27 -16.31
N GLY A 67 -15.25 -29.29 -16.54
CA GLY A 67 -14.45 -29.21 -17.75
C GLY A 67 -13.48 -30.38 -17.92
N ALA A 68 -12.89 -30.86 -16.82
CA ALA A 68 -11.95 -31.99 -16.80
C ALA A 68 -12.63 -33.33 -17.10
N ASN A 69 -13.87 -33.55 -16.60
CA ASN A 69 -14.63 -34.77 -16.88
C ASN A 69 -15.27 -34.79 -18.27
N SER A 70 -15.55 -33.61 -18.86
CA SER A 70 -16.17 -33.51 -20.18
C SER A 70 -15.18 -33.59 -21.36
N SER A 71 -13.87 -33.74 -21.11
CA SER A 71 -12.81 -33.70 -22.13
C SER A 71 -12.88 -32.45 -23.03
N ASN A 72 -13.37 -31.33 -22.50
CA ASN A 72 -13.52 -30.08 -23.24
C ASN A 72 -12.42 -29.07 -22.81
N PRO A 73 -11.34 -28.88 -23.61
CA PRO A 73 -10.13 -28.17 -23.19
C PRO A 73 -10.39 -26.69 -22.85
N ASN A 74 -11.38 -26.07 -23.50
CA ASN A 74 -11.72 -24.67 -23.26
C ASN A 74 -12.32 -24.43 -21.86
N LEU A 75 -13.14 -25.34 -21.35
CA LEU A 75 -13.69 -25.23 -19.99
C LEU A 75 -12.68 -25.65 -18.93
N ALA A 76 -11.94 -26.74 -19.18
CA ALA A 76 -10.89 -27.21 -18.27
C ALA A 76 -9.76 -26.19 -18.10
N GLY A 77 -9.36 -25.50 -19.17
CA GLY A 77 -8.33 -24.46 -19.13
C GLY A 77 -8.75 -23.22 -18.36
N ARG A 78 -9.98 -22.73 -18.58
CA ARG A 78 -10.52 -21.54 -17.89
C ARG A 78 -10.69 -21.75 -16.39
N GLY A 79 -11.05 -22.98 -15.97
CA GLY A 79 -11.11 -23.35 -14.56
C GLY A 79 -9.74 -23.31 -13.86
N LYS A 80 -8.69 -23.85 -14.49
CA LYS A 80 -7.32 -23.83 -13.93
C LYS A 80 -6.78 -22.41 -13.72
N ILE A 81 -6.97 -21.54 -14.71
CA ILE A 81 -6.55 -20.13 -14.61
C ILE A 81 -7.39 -19.40 -13.57
N GLY A 82 -8.70 -19.67 -13.48
CA GLY A 82 -9.57 -19.07 -12.45
C GLY A 82 -9.12 -19.36 -11.02
N VAL A 83 -8.69 -20.60 -10.73
CA VAL A 83 -8.16 -20.97 -9.41
C VAL A 83 -6.85 -20.23 -9.11
N LEU A 84 -5.95 -20.13 -10.08
CA LEU A 84 -4.68 -19.39 -9.93
C LEU A 84 -4.91 -17.91 -9.64
N VAL A 85 -5.84 -17.27 -10.38
CA VAL A 85 -6.15 -15.84 -10.20
C VAL A 85 -6.78 -15.58 -8.84
N SER A 86 -7.72 -16.44 -8.40
CA SER A 86 -8.30 -16.34 -7.05
C SER A 86 -7.24 -16.49 -5.96
N CYS A 87 -6.34 -17.46 -6.09
CA CYS A 87 -5.25 -17.65 -5.13
C CYS A 87 -4.34 -16.41 -5.09
N GLY A 88 -3.96 -15.86 -6.25
CA GLY A 88 -3.20 -14.61 -6.34
C GLY A 88 -3.90 -13.44 -5.66
N ALA A 89 -5.20 -13.27 -5.90
CA ALA A 89 -5.99 -12.21 -5.26
C ALA A 89 -6.05 -12.35 -3.73
N ALA A 90 -6.18 -13.57 -3.21
CA ALA A 90 -6.15 -13.83 -1.77
C ALA A 90 -4.80 -13.46 -1.14
N VAL A 91 -3.70 -13.86 -1.77
CA VAL A 91 -2.34 -13.54 -1.31
C VAL A 91 -2.11 -12.03 -1.32
N ILE A 92 -2.52 -11.32 -2.37
CA ILE A 92 -2.39 -9.85 -2.44
C ILE A 92 -3.19 -9.16 -1.34
N CYS A 93 -4.43 -9.59 -1.08
CA CYS A 93 -5.25 -9.04 0.01
C CYS A 93 -4.57 -9.22 1.38
N GLY A 94 -4.01 -10.39 1.67
CA GLY A 94 -3.31 -10.66 2.94
C GLY A 94 -1.97 -9.93 3.06
N ALA A 95 -1.16 -9.95 2.00
CA ALA A 95 0.19 -9.38 1.99
C ALA A 95 0.18 -7.84 2.00
N SER A 96 -0.87 -7.19 1.47
CA SER A 96 -0.98 -5.73 1.45
C SER A 96 -0.77 -5.11 2.83
N VAL A 97 -1.38 -5.66 3.88
CA VAL A 97 -1.27 -5.11 5.25
C VAL A 97 0.17 -5.11 5.74
N THR A 98 0.88 -6.22 5.54
CA THR A 98 2.30 -6.32 5.94
C THR A 98 3.18 -5.34 5.18
N LEU A 99 2.89 -5.14 3.90
CA LEU A 99 3.65 -4.24 3.03
C LEU A 99 3.47 -2.76 3.43
N ILE A 100 2.24 -2.37 3.77
CA ILE A 100 1.90 -1.01 4.21
C ILE A 100 2.59 -0.71 5.54
N ASN A 101 2.57 -1.65 6.49
CA ASN A 101 3.26 -1.48 7.77
C ASN A 101 4.79 -1.39 7.59
N PHE A 102 5.37 -2.18 6.67
CA PHE A 102 6.79 -2.13 6.37
C PHE A 102 7.23 -0.75 5.87
N PHE A 103 6.57 -0.21 4.85
CA PHE A 103 6.94 1.10 4.30
C PHE A 103 6.65 2.25 5.27
N TRP A 104 5.62 2.11 6.11
CA TRP A 104 5.35 3.06 7.19
C TRP A 104 6.50 3.14 8.20
N ASP A 105 7.04 2.00 8.63
CA ASP A 105 8.17 1.93 9.57
C ASP A 105 9.46 2.53 8.96
N VAL A 106 9.77 2.17 7.71
CA VAL A 106 10.95 2.69 6.99
C VAL A 106 10.86 4.22 6.82
N GLY A 107 9.68 4.76 6.52
CA GLY A 107 9.49 6.19 6.30
C GLY A 107 9.62 7.05 7.57
N GLN A 108 9.46 6.46 8.76
CA GLN A 108 9.65 7.14 10.05
C GLN A 108 11.10 7.03 10.55
N GLN A 109 11.91 6.18 9.92
CA GLN A 109 13.33 5.99 10.27
C GLN A 109 14.27 6.98 9.58
N VAL A 110 13.81 7.65 8.52
CA VAL A 110 14.57 8.63 7.71
C VAL A 110 14.14 10.06 8.01
#